data_AF-A0AAV4F1W7-F1
#
_entry.id   AF-A0AAV4F1W7-F1
#
_cell.length_a   1.000
_cell.length_b   1.000
_cell.length_c   1.000
_cell.angle_alpha   90.00
_cell.angle_beta   90.00
_cell.angle_gamma   90.00
#
_symmetry.space_group_name_H-M   'P 1'
#
loop_
_entity.id
_entity.type
_entity.pdbx_description
1 polymer ?
#
loop_
_entity_poly.entity_id
_entity_poly.type
_entity_poly.pdbx_seq_one_letter_code
_entity_poly.pdbx_strand_id
1 'polypeptide(L)'
;MIAISYIVGLAIEFAFAIYRGHEVNEGYLVTGLLIPMVMPVGLPLWMLALSVAFSVIIGKEAFGGTGMNILNPALLARAFAFFAYPTYMSGNMVWVSEATSIDGISGETILGKLAASKPIVYSISEMFNGSIPGSISETSTLWILVGALFLIITGVGSWRIMLGGVIGASFIGIVFNSWGANDLMRFPWHQHLIVGGFAFGIVFMATDPVSAAQTLKGKWVYGILVGSLSIVIRIFNPAYPEGVMLAILLMNVFAPTIDHLVVQANVNKRKNRWSLAKEGVKRK
;
A
#
# COMPACT_ATOMS: atom_id res chain seq x y z
N MET A 1 -9.22 -4.37 -18.12
CA MET A 1 -8.69 -4.84 -16.81
C MET A 1 -9.77 -4.88 -15.73
N ILE A 2 -10.50 -3.78 -15.47
CA ILE A 2 -11.57 -3.72 -14.44
C ILE A 2 -12.61 -4.84 -14.60
N ALA A 3 -13.19 -5.00 -15.79
CA ALA A 3 -14.18 -6.03 -16.04
C ALA A 3 -13.68 -7.44 -15.68
N ILE A 4 -12.43 -7.77 -16.03
CA ILE A 4 -11.86 -9.09 -15.74
C ILE A 4 -11.59 -9.27 -14.26
N SER A 5 -11.09 -8.23 -13.58
CA SER A 5 -10.92 -8.29 -12.12
C SER A 5 -12.25 -8.59 -11.44
N TYR A 6 -13.33 -7.90 -11.81
CA TYR A 6 -14.64 -8.15 -11.25
C TYR A 6 -15.18 -9.54 -11.60
N ILE A 7 -15.16 -9.92 -12.88
CA ILE A 7 -15.69 -11.22 -13.32
C ILE A 7 -14.99 -12.36 -12.59
N VAL A 8 -13.66 -12.36 -12.57
CA VAL A 8 -12.89 -13.47 -11.98
C VAL A 8 -13.04 -13.49 -10.46
N GLY A 9 -12.86 -12.35 -9.80
CA GLY A 9 -12.89 -12.33 -8.34
C GLY A 9 -14.28 -12.53 -7.75
N LEU A 10 -15.31 -11.91 -8.34
CA LEU A 10 -16.69 -12.15 -7.89
C LEU A 10 -17.12 -13.58 -8.19
N ALA A 11 -16.74 -14.17 -9.34
CA ALA A 11 -17.07 -15.57 -9.63
C ALA A 11 -16.50 -16.52 -8.56
N ILE A 12 -15.26 -16.29 -8.12
CA ILE A 12 -14.64 -17.08 -7.06
C ILE A 12 -15.34 -16.84 -5.72
N GLU A 13 -15.62 -15.59 -5.38
CA GLU A 13 -16.32 -15.27 -4.12
C GLU A 13 -17.72 -15.86 -4.07
N PHE A 14 -18.49 -15.78 -5.15
CA PHE A 14 -19.78 -16.45 -5.26
C PHE A 14 -19.66 -17.97 -5.09
N ALA A 15 -18.65 -18.60 -5.71
CA ALA A 15 -18.42 -20.04 -5.55
C ALA A 15 -18.12 -20.43 -4.08
N PHE A 16 -17.28 -19.65 -3.39
CA PHE A 16 -16.97 -19.88 -1.97
C PHE A 16 -18.13 -19.55 -1.03
N ALA A 17 -18.93 -18.53 -1.35
CA ALA A 17 -20.13 -18.18 -0.61
C ALA A 17 -21.17 -19.31 -0.67
N ILE A 18 -21.41 -19.87 -1.86
CA ILE A 18 -22.29 -21.03 -2.06
C ILE A 18 -21.75 -22.25 -1.31
N TYR A 19 -20.45 -22.52 -1.40
CA TYR A 19 -19.81 -23.67 -0.74
C TYR A 19 -19.91 -23.60 0.79
N ARG A 20 -19.77 -22.40 1.37
CA ARG A 20 -19.80 -22.18 2.84
C ARG A 20 -21.17 -21.79 3.38
N GLY A 21 -22.17 -21.57 2.52
CA GLY A 21 -23.54 -21.23 2.92
C GLY A 21 -23.67 -19.86 3.62
N HIS A 22 -22.89 -18.85 3.22
CA HIS A 22 -22.98 -17.48 3.75
C HIS A 22 -23.30 -16.46 2.66
N GLU A 23 -23.75 -15.27 3.05
CA GLU A 23 -24.06 -14.18 2.13
C GLU A 23 -22.80 -13.56 1.52
N VAL A 24 -22.93 -13.09 0.28
CA VAL A 24 -21.85 -12.44 -0.46
C VAL A 24 -21.67 -11.03 0.07
N ASN A 25 -20.42 -10.65 0.36
CA ASN A 25 -20.11 -9.38 0.98
C ASN A 25 -19.62 -8.36 -0.06
N GLU A 26 -19.95 -7.08 0.13
CA GLU A 26 -19.59 -6.00 -0.80
C GLU A 26 -18.09 -5.68 -0.80
N GLY A 27 -17.31 -6.19 0.15
CA GLY A 27 -15.90 -5.87 0.33
C GLY A 27 -15.02 -6.11 -0.90
N TYR A 28 -15.41 -7.02 -1.81
CA TYR A 28 -14.68 -7.21 -3.06
C TYR A 28 -14.92 -6.13 -4.12
N LEU A 29 -16.02 -5.38 -4.04
CA LEU A 29 -16.29 -4.31 -5.00
C LEU A 29 -15.17 -3.27 -5.00
N VAL A 30 -14.62 -2.98 -3.82
CA VAL A 30 -13.47 -2.08 -3.65
C VAL A 30 -12.19 -2.76 -4.15
N THR A 31 -11.94 -4.01 -3.73
CA THR A 31 -10.73 -4.76 -4.11
C THR A 31 -10.62 -4.94 -5.63
N GLY A 32 -11.71 -5.29 -6.30
CA GLY A 32 -11.78 -5.48 -7.74
C GLY A 32 -11.57 -4.20 -8.55
N LEU A 33 -11.81 -3.03 -7.96
CA LEU A 33 -11.45 -1.73 -8.54
C LEU A 33 -9.96 -1.42 -8.33
N LEU A 34 -9.45 -1.66 -7.12
CA LEU A 34 -8.09 -1.33 -6.72
C LEU A 34 -7.03 -2.18 -7.45
N ILE A 35 -7.32 -3.45 -7.78
CA ILE A 35 -6.35 -4.33 -8.48
C ILE A 35 -5.94 -3.77 -9.85
N PRO A 36 -6.85 -3.50 -10.80
CA PRO A 36 -6.51 -2.88 -12.09
C PRO A 36 -5.77 -1.56 -11.94
N MET A 37 -6.13 -0.80 -10.91
CA MET A 37 -5.62 0.53 -10.62
C MET A 37 -4.13 0.55 -10.25
N VAL A 38 -3.62 -0.56 -9.72
CA VAL A 38 -2.21 -0.72 -9.33
C VAL A 38 -1.43 -1.64 -10.26
N MET A 39 -2.00 -2.03 -11.39
CA MET A 39 -1.34 -2.87 -12.39
C MET A 39 -0.92 -2.02 -13.59
N PRO A 40 0.14 -2.39 -14.32
CA PRO A 40 0.48 -1.75 -15.58
C PRO A 40 -0.63 -1.93 -16.63
N VAL A 41 -0.88 -0.90 -17.43
CA VAL A 41 -1.94 -0.91 -18.46
C VAL A 41 -1.72 -1.96 -19.55
N GLY A 42 -0.47 -2.33 -19.81
CA GLY A 42 -0.09 -3.35 -20.78
C GLY A 42 -0.12 -4.79 -20.28
N LEU A 43 -0.52 -5.04 -19.02
CA LEU A 43 -0.53 -6.39 -18.46
C LEU A 43 -1.55 -7.28 -19.20
N PRO A 44 -1.14 -8.44 -19.76
CA PRO A 44 -2.07 -9.35 -20.40
C PRO A 44 -3.22 -9.76 -19.49
N LEU A 45 -4.42 -9.75 -20.06
CA LEU A 45 -5.67 -9.94 -19.34
C LEU A 45 -5.76 -11.28 -18.57
N TRP A 46 -5.13 -12.33 -19.10
CA TRP A 46 -5.07 -13.63 -18.44
C TRP A 46 -4.13 -13.64 -17.23
N MET A 47 -3.01 -12.89 -17.26
CA MET A 47 -2.10 -12.75 -16.11
C MET A 47 -2.79 -12.00 -14.97
N LEU A 48 -3.57 -10.97 -15.31
CA LEU A 48 -4.41 -10.26 -14.35
C LEU A 48 -5.45 -11.21 -13.75
N ALA A 49 -6.12 -12.02 -14.56
CA ALA A 49 -7.08 -13.02 -14.08
C ALA A 49 -6.45 -14.01 -13.09
N LEU A 50 -5.28 -14.56 -13.40
CA LEU A 50 -4.57 -15.48 -12.49
C LEU A 50 -4.13 -14.80 -11.19
N SER A 51 -3.66 -13.56 -11.27
CA SER A 51 -3.26 -12.77 -10.10
C SER A 51 -4.45 -12.47 -9.18
N VAL A 52 -5.60 -12.13 -9.76
CA VAL A 52 -6.86 -11.93 -9.04
C VAL A 52 -7.30 -13.24 -8.39
N ALA A 53 -7.30 -14.35 -9.14
CA ALA A 53 -7.69 -15.65 -8.62
C ALA A 53 -6.82 -16.08 -7.44
N PHE A 54 -5.49 -15.97 -7.59
CA PHE A 54 -4.55 -16.24 -6.50
C PHE A 54 -4.86 -15.40 -5.27
N SER A 55 -5.05 -14.09 -5.45
CA SER A 55 -5.30 -13.20 -4.32
C SER A 55 -6.62 -13.46 -3.63
N VAL A 56 -7.70 -13.77 -4.37
CA VAL A 56 -9.01 -14.00 -3.76
C VAL A 56 -9.01 -15.34 -3.03
N ILE A 57 -8.47 -16.39 -3.65
CA ILE A 57 -8.43 -17.73 -3.04
C ILE A 57 -7.52 -17.74 -1.81
N ILE A 58 -6.29 -17.25 -1.93
CA ILE A 58 -5.27 -17.36 -0.88
C ILE A 58 -5.31 -16.19 0.09
N GLY A 59 -5.49 -14.97 -0.40
CA GLY A 59 -5.42 -13.76 0.42
C GLY A 59 -6.70 -13.43 1.17
N LYS A 60 -7.85 -13.92 0.68
CA LYS A 60 -9.17 -13.58 1.22
C LYS A 60 -9.95 -14.81 1.69
N GLU A 61 -10.28 -15.71 0.77
CA GLU A 61 -11.19 -16.83 1.06
C GLU A 61 -10.57 -17.88 1.98
N ALA A 62 -9.25 -18.14 1.87
CA ALA A 62 -8.55 -19.07 2.77
C ALA A 62 -8.67 -18.67 4.26
N PHE A 63 -8.82 -17.38 4.56
CA PHE A 63 -8.92 -16.87 5.93
C PHE A 63 -10.35 -16.69 6.44
N GLY A 64 -11.36 -17.04 5.65
CA GLY A 64 -12.76 -16.93 6.06
C GLY A 64 -13.55 -15.85 5.32
N GLY A 65 -12.96 -15.17 4.32
CA GLY A 65 -13.64 -14.18 3.50
C GLY A 65 -13.55 -12.75 4.05
N THR A 66 -14.48 -11.89 3.65
CA THR A 66 -14.45 -10.45 3.97
C THR A 66 -14.41 -10.19 5.49
N GLY A 67 -13.46 -9.36 5.92
CA GLY A 67 -13.29 -9.01 7.34
C GLY A 67 -12.31 -9.90 8.10
N MET A 68 -11.82 -10.98 7.50
CA MET A 68 -10.87 -11.91 8.12
C MET A 68 -9.49 -11.91 7.45
N ASN A 69 -9.28 -11.03 6.47
CA ASN A 69 -8.05 -10.99 5.67
C ASN A 69 -6.88 -10.47 6.48
N ILE A 70 -5.81 -11.26 6.57
CA ILE A 70 -4.56 -10.83 7.22
C ILE A 70 -3.84 -9.80 6.34
N LEU A 71 -3.85 -10.01 5.02
CA LEU A 71 -3.16 -9.19 4.04
C LEU A 71 -4.15 -8.41 3.19
N ASN A 72 -3.75 -7.25 2.68
CA ASN A 72 -4.57 -6.50 1.73
C ASN A 72 -4.62 -7.30 0.40
N PRO A 73 -5.82 -7.76 -0.05
CA PRO A 73 -5.91 -8.61 -1.23
C PRO A 73 -5.46 -7.89 -2.51
N ALA A 74 -5.79 -6.61 -2.69
CA ALA A 74 -5.38 -5.88 -3.89
C ALA A 74 -3.84 -5.82 -4.03
N LEU A 75 -3.15 -5.59 -2.92
CA LEU A 75 -1.69 -5.63 -2.87
C LEU A 75 -1.13 -7.05 -3.04
N LEU A 76 -1.82 -8.08 -2.54
CA LEU A 76 -1.40 -9.46 -2.74
C LEU A 76 -1.49 -9.87 -4.21
N ALA A 77 -2.55 -9.47 -4.92
CA ALA A 77 -2.65 -9.67 -6.37
C ALA A 77 -1.49 -9.00 -7.10
N ARG A 78 -1.16 -7.74 -6.73
CA ARG A 78 0.00 -7.03 -7.28
C ARG A 78 1.31 -7.74 -6.96
N ALA A 79 1.50 -8.20 -5.73
CA ALA A 79 2.72 -8.90 -5.32
C ALA A 79 2.89 -10.23 -6.08
N PHE A 80 1.82 -10.98 -6.28
CA PHE A 80 1.84 -12.19 -7.09
C PHE A 80 2.25 -11.87 -8.53
N ALA A 81 1.59 -10.91 -9.19
CA ALA A 81 1.96 -10.51 -10.54
C ALA A 81 3.42 -10.05 -10.61
N PHE A 82 3.86 -9.29 -9.61
CA PHE A 82 5.21 -8.73 -9.53
C PHE A 82 6.30 -9.80 -9.49
N PHE A 83 6.11 -10.86 -8.70
CA PHE A 83 7.10 -11.95 -8.61
C PHE A 83 6.93 -13.02 -9.68
N ALA A 84 5.70 -13.29 -10.13
CA ALA A 84 5.42 -14.31 -11.16
C ALA A 84 5.74 -13.81 -12.58
N TYR A 85 5.53 -12.52 -12.85
CA TYR A 85 5.65 -11.92 -14.18
C TYR A 85 6.50 -10.63 -14.16
N PRO A 86 7.76 -10.69 -13.69
CA PRO A 86 8.59 -9.50 -13.49
C PRO A 86 8.82 -8.70 -14.79
N THR A 87 8.87 -9.37 -15.95
CA THR A 87 9.05 -8.72 -17.27
C THR A 87 7.86 -7.87 -17.70
N TYR A 88 6.66 -8.18 -17.21
CA TYR A 88 5.43 -7.44 -17.49
C TYR A 88 5.05 -6.48 -16.35
N MET A 89 5.78 -6.50 -15.24
CA MET A 89 5.56 -5.65 -14.06
C MET A 89 6.69 -4.64 -13.85
N SER A 90 7.84 -4.86 -14.50
CA SER A 90 9.02 -4.00 -14.42
C SER A 90 9.56 -3.73 -15.83
N GLY A 91 10.03 -2.50 -16.06
CA GLY A 91 10.61 -2.09 -17.34
C GLY A 91 10.08 -0.75 -17.87
N ASN A 92 10.69 -0.30 -18.96
CA ASN A 92 10.59 1.08 -19.47
C ASN A 92 9.38 1.31 -20.40
N MET A 93 8.80 0.23 -20.94
CA MET A 93 7.71 0.30 -21.94
C MET A 93 6.34 -0.08 -21.36
N VAL A 94 6.28 -0.54 -20.12
CA VAL A 94 5.08 -1.18 -19.57
C VAL A 94 4.04 -0.14 -19.07
N TRP A 95 4.49 1.08 -18.80
CA TRP A 95 3.70 2.11 -18.10
C TRP A 95 3.04 3.14 -19.04
N VAL A 96 3.36 3.12 -20.34
CA VAL A 96 2.80 4.06 -21.34
C VAL A 96 2.29 3.26 -22.53
N SER A 97 0.98 3.37 -22.81
CA SER A 97 0.31 2.59 -23.87
C SER A 97 0.77 2.91 -25.29
N GLU A 98 1.33 4.10 -25.51
CA GLU A 98 1.79 4.57 -26.83
C GLU A 98 3.30 4.42 -27.04
N ALA A 99 4.06 4.01 -26.01
CA ALA A 99 5.50 3.80 -26.12
C ALA A 99 5.86 2.63 -27.06
N THR A 100 4.92 1.73 -27.33
CA THR A 100 5.10 0.61 -28.25
C THR A 100 4.78 0.96 -29.71
N SER A 101 3.99 2.03 -29.95
CA SER A 101 3.55 2.44 -31.30
C SER A 101 4.40 3.53 -31.94
N ILE A 102 5.17 4.29 -31.15
CA ILE A 102 6.06 5.34 -31.63
C ILE A 102 7.46 5.06 -31.08
N ASP A 103 8.36 4.63 -31.96
CA ASP A 103 9.77 4.31 -31.69
C ASP A 103 10.51 5.59 -31.28
N GLY A 104 10.48 5.93 -29.98
CA GLY A 104 11.14 7.14 -29.47
C GLY A 104 10.64 7.69 -28.13
N ILE A 105 9.48 7.27 -27.62
CA ILE A 105 8.97 7.72 -26.32
C ILE A 105 9.23 6.63 -25.26
N SER A 106 10.28 6.82 -24.45
CA SER A 106 10.54 5.96 -23.28
C SER A 106 9.61 6.32 -22.12
N GLY A 107 8.72 5.39 -21.76
CA GLY A 107 7.75 5.48 -20.65
C GLY A 107 8.32 5.12 -19.27
N GLU A 108 9.62 5.34 -19.05
CA GLU A 108 10.33 4.96 -17.82
C GLU A 108 9.88 5.86 -16.65
N THR A 109 9.44 5.24 -15.54
CA THR A 109 8.97 5.96 -14.34
C THR A 109 10.10 6.79 -13.73
N ILE A 110 9.75 7.87 -13.01
CA ILE A 110 10.75 8.76 -12.36
C ILE A 110 11.67 7.97 -11.42
N LEU A 111 11.09 7.01 -10.70
CA LEU A 111 11.80 6.13 -9.78
C LEU A 111 12.73 5.15 -10.51
N GLY A 112 12.31 4.63 -11.67
CA GLY A 112 13.18 3.83 -12.54
C GLY A 112 14.34 4.63 -13.12
N LYS A 113 14.09 5.87 -13.56
CA LYS A 113 15.14 6.79 -14.06
C LYS A 113 16.18 7.10 -12.99
N LEU A 114 15.73 7.40 -11.76
CA LEU A 114 16.61 7.64 -10.62
C LEU A 114 17.45 6.41 -10.25
N ALA A 115 16.86 5.21 -10.27
CA ALA A 115 17.59 3.98 -10.01
C ALA A 115 18.64 3.67 -11.09
N ALA A 116 18.40 4.12 -12.33
CA ALA A 116 19.33 4.01 -13.46
C ALA A 116 20.28 5.21 -13.62
N SER A 117 20.33 6.13 -12.65
CA SER A 117 21.16 7.35 -12.68
C SER A 117 20.95 8.24 -13.91
N LYS A 118 19.72 8.28 -14.45
CA LYS A 118 19.34 9.14 -15.58
C LYS A 118 18.77 10.48 -15.10
N PRO A 119 18.96 11.58 -15.85
CA PRO A 119 18.46 12.88 -15.46
C PRO A 119 16.93 12.95 -15.42
N ILE A 120 16.40 13.62 -14.40
CA ILE A 120 14.98 13.92 -14.27
C ILE A 120 14.69 15.25 -14.97
N VAL A 121 13.71 15.26 -15.87
CA VAL A 121 13.30 16.45 -16.64
C VAL A 121 11.95 17.00 -16.16
N TYR A 122 11.37 16.41 -15.10
CA TYR A 122 10.05 16.79 -14.61
C TYR A 122 10.12 17.81 -13.46
N SER A 123 9.24 18.80 -13.52
CA SER A 123 9.02 19.78 -12.47
C SER A 123 8.13 19.24 -11.34
N ILE A 124 8.22 19.82 -10.15
CA ILE A 124 7.39 19.42 -8.99
C ILE A 124 5.89 19.57 -9.31
N SER A 125 5.51 20.61 -10.05
CA SER A 125 4.12 20.85 -10.46
C SER A 125 3.60 19.76 -11.40
N GLU A 126 4.42 19.28 -12.34
CA GLU A 126 4.04 18.17 -13.22
C GLU A 126 3.92 16.86 -12.44
N MET A 127 4.81 16.63 -11.48
CA MET A 127 4.76 15.47 -10.59
C MET A 127 3.52 15.48 -9.68
N PHE A 128 3.11 16.66 -9.20
CA PHE A 128 1.95 16.80 -8.34
C PHE A 128 0.62 16.65 -9.10
N ASN A 129 0.54 17.22 -10.31
CA ASN A 129 -0.64 17.13 -11.17
C ASN A 129 -0.78 15.77 -11.85
N GLY A 130 0.33 15.05 -12.03
CA GLY A 130 0.36 13.69 -12.57
C GLY A 130 0.63 13.59 -14.06
N SER A 131 1.31 14.58 -14.64
CA SER A 131 1.82 14.52 -16.01
C SER A 131 3.12 13.69 -16.08
N ILE A 132 3.14 12.54 -15.42
CA ILE A 132 4.31 11.67 -15.28
C ILE A 132 3.97 10.22 -15.68
N PRO A 133 4.91 9.46 -16.25
CA PRO A 133 4.71 8.05 -16.54
C PRO A 133 4.63 7.23 -15.23
N GLY A 134 3.59 6.43 -15.08
CA GLY A 134 3.31 5.59 -13.91
C GLY A 134 1.98 4.83 -14.06
N SER A 135 1.58 4.05 -13.07
CA SER A 135 0.25 3.42 -13.10
C SER A 135 -0.86 4.46 -12.94
N ILE A 136 -2.07 4.12 -13.42
CA ILE A 136 -3.24 5.03 -13.46
C ILE A 136 -3.46 5.75 -12.12
N SER A 137 -3.17 5.07 -11.01
CA SER A 137 -3.50 5.54 -9.66
C SER A 137 -2.34 6.20 -8.92
N GLU A 138 -1.16 6.27 -9.53
CA GLU A 138 0.07 6.79 -8.91
C GLU A 138 0.51 8.11 -9.55
N THR A 139 -0.11 8.48 -10.68
CA THR A 139 0.24 9.68 -11.43
C THR A 139 -0.13 10.95 -10.66
N SER A 140 -1.39 11.14 -10.27
CA SER A 140 -1.87 12.42 -9.72
C SER A 140 -2.01 12.41 -8.20
N THR A 141 -1.06 13.02 -7.49
CA THR A 141 -1.13 13.18 -6.02
C THR A 141 -2.31 14.07 -5.61
N LEU A 142 -2.67 15.08 -6.42
CA LEU A 142 -3.78 15.97 -6.14
C LEU A 142 -5.10 15.20 -5.94
N TRP A 143 -5.47 14.34 -6.90
CA TRP A 143 -6.72 13.58 -6.82
C TRP A 143 -6.69 12.53 -5.70
N ILE A 144 -5.52 11.98 -5.39
CA ILE A 144 -5.35 11.09 -4.23
C ILE A 144 -5.63 11.84 -2.92
N LEU A 145 -5.18 13.09 -2.79
CA LEU A 145 -5.45 13.91 -1.60
C LEU A 145 -6.93 14.27 -1.46
N VAL A 146 -7.62 14.52 -2.57
CA VAL A 146 -9.08 14.72 -2.56
C VAL A 146 -9.79 13.44 -2.07
N GLY A 147 -9.37 12.28 -2.57
CA GLY A 147 -9.86 10.99 -2.09
C GLY A 147 -9.54 10.74 -0.60
N ALA A 148 -8.34 11.12 -0.14
CA ALA A 148 -7.94 11.04 1.26
C ALA A 148 -8.84 11.87 2.16
N LEU A 149 -9.11 13.11 1.75
CA LEU A 149 -10.01 14.01 2.48
C LEU A 149 -11.42 13.42 2.56
N PHE A 150 -11.93 12.87 1.46
CA PHE A 150 -13.22 12.19 1.43
C PHE A 150 -13.28 10.98 2.38
N LEU A 151 -12.24 10.12 2.38
CA LEU A 151 -12.17 8.96 3.27
C LEU A 151 -12.06 9.33 4.75
N ILE A 152 -11.39 10.44 5.07
CA ILE A 152 -11.30 10.96 6.44
C ILE A 152 -12.63 11.53 6.89
N ILE A 153 -13.32 12.31 6.03
CA ILE A 153 -14.62 12.92 6.34
C ILE A 153 -15.68 11.84 6.56
N THR A 154 -15.69 10.81 5.71
CA THR A 154 -16.63 9.68 5.82
C THR A 154 -16.31 8.73 6.99
N GLY A 155 -15.14 8.88 7.62
CA GLY A 155 -14.74 8.07 8.78
C GLY A 155 -14.29 6.65 8.45
N VAL A 156 -14.23 6.28 7.16
CA VAL A 156 -13.75 4.97 6.71
C VAL A 156 -12.23 4.88 6.82
N GLY A 157 -11.53 5.95 6.43
CA GLY A 157 -10.07 6.03 6.45
C GLY A 157 -9.51 6.57 7.77
N SER A 158 -8.47 5.93 8.31
CA SER A 158 -7.80 6.42 9.52
C SER A 158 -6.74 7.48 9.19
N TRP A 159 -7.04 8.75 9.50
CA TRP A 159 -6.07 9.86 9.40
C TRP A 159 -4.77 9.62 10.19
N ARG A 160 -4.82 8.79 11.25
CA ARG A 160 -3.64 8.44 12.07
C ARG A 160 -2.64 7.58 11.32
N ILE A 161 -3.13 6.65 10.49
CA ILE A 161 -2.28 5.80 9.65
C ILE A 161 -1.67 6.66 8.55
N MET A 162 -2.49 7.51 7.91
CA MET A 162 -2.04 8.41 6.84
C MET A 162 -0.94 9.36 7.32
N LEU A 163 -1.19 10.11 8.41
CA LEU A 163 -0.19 11.00 8.99
C LEU A 163 1.02 10.24 9.54
N GLY A 164 0.81 9.07 10.17
CA GLY A 164 1.91 8.22 10.62
C GLY A 164 2.83 7.84 9.46
N GLY A 165 2.26 7.41 8.33
CA GLY A 165 2.99 7.08 7.11
C GLY A 165 3.80 8.25 6.57
N VAL A 166 3.20 9.43 6.48
CA VAL A 166 3.90 10.64 6.02
C VAL A 166 5.05 11.01 6.97
N ILE A 167 4.82 10.95 8.29
CA ILE A 167 5.87 11.25 9.29
C ILE A 167 7.03 10.25 9.18
N GLY A 168 6.73 8.95 9.11
CA GLY A 168 7.74 7.90 9.00
C GLY A 168 8.57 8.04 7.72
N ALA A 169 7.90 8.26 6.59
CA ALA A 169 8.56 8.46 5.30
C ALA A 169 9.40 9.74 5.27
N SER A 170 8.89 10.84 5.81
CA SER A 170 9.61 12.11 5.88
C SER A 170 10.85 12.00 6.76
N PHE A 171 10.73 11.37 7.93
CA PHE A 171 11.85 11.18 8.85
C PHE A 171 12.99 10.40 8.18
N ILE A 172 12.68 9.24 7.60
CA ILE A 172 13.66 8.42 6.91
C ILE A 172 14.21 9.11 5.66
N GLY A 173 13.36 9.79 4.88
CA GLY A 173 13.77 10.55 3.71
C GLY A 173 14.78 11.65 4.05
N ILE A 174 14.57 12.42 5.12
CA ILE A 174 15.50 13.44 5.58
C ILE A 174 16.84 12.82 6.01
N VAL A 175 16.79 11.71 6.77
CA VAL A 175 18.00 11.01 7.21
C VAL A 175 18.84 10.55 6.02
N PHE A 176 18.23 9.93 5.00
CA PHE A 176 18.98 9.49 3.84
C PHE A 176 19.45 10.63 2.94
N ASN A 177 18.67 11.71 2.83
CA ASN A 177 19.08 12.89 2.08
C ASN A 177 20.32 13.55 2.69
N SER A 178 20.47 13.51 4.02
CA SER A 178 21.69 13.97 4.69
C SER A 178 22.92 13.10 4.43
N TRP A 179 22.74 11.82 4.10
CA TRP A 179 23.83 10.89 3.81
C TRP A 179 24.26 10.96 2.34
N GLY A 180 23.31 10.97 1.40
CA GLY A 180 23.56 11.32 -0.01
C GLY A 180 24.46 10.37 -0.80
N ALA A 181 24.52 9.08 -0.44
CA ALA A 181 25.41 8.09 -1.07
C ALA A 181 24.99 7.68 -2.49
N ASN A 182 23.68 7.63 -2.77
CA ASN A 182 23.11 7.24 -4.06
C ASN A 182 22.16 8.32 -4.61
N ASP A 183 21.85 8.32 -5.91
CA ASP A 183 20.93 9.30 -6.54
C ASP A 183 19.52 9.24 -5.92
N LEU A 184 19.06 8.06 -5.54
CA LEU A 184 17.81 7.86 -4.79
C LEU A 184 17.85 8.44 -3.37
N MET A 185 19.04 8.56 -2.75
CA MET A 185 19.19 9.24 -1.45
C MET A 185 19.24 10.76 -1.63
N ARG A 186 19.85 11.25 -2.71
CA ARG A 186 19.95 12.68 -3.03
C ARG A 186 18.61 13.27 -3.49
N PHE A 187 17.67 12.42 -3.90
CA PHE A 187 16.33 12.83 -4.23
C PHE A 187 15.66 13.50 -3.01
N PRO A 188 15.08 14.70 -3.16
CA PRO A 188 14.49 15.42 -2.04
C PRO A 188 13.39 14.63 -1.33
N TRP A 189 13.43 14.63 0.01
CA TRP A 189 12.51 13.86 0.87
C TRP A 189 11.03 14.09 0.53
N HIS A 190 10.65 15.32 0.20
CA HIS A 190 9.27 15.67 -0.12
C HIS A 190 8.84 15.12 -1.49
N GLN A 191 9.77 14.97 -2.44
CA GLN A 191 9.45 14.39 -3.75
C GLN A 191 9.22 12.88 -3.65
N HIS A 192 9.84 12.19 -2.69
CA HIS A 192 9.51 10.78 -2.42
C HIS A 192 8.05 10.57 -1.99
N LEU A 193 7.41 11.57 -1.39
CA LEU A 193 6.01 11.47 -0.97
C LEU A 193 5.04 11.63 -2.16
N ILE A 194 5.44 12.42 -3.16
CA ILE A 194 4.62 12.78 -4.33
C ILE A 194 4.77 11.73 -5.43
N VAL A 195 5.95 11.11 -5.57
CA VAL A 195 6.24 10.21 -6.69
C VAL A 195 5.91 8.75 -6.39
N GLY A 196 5.28 8.12 -7.39
CA GLY A 196 5.00 6.69 -7.44
C GLY A 196 3.88 6.29 -6.48
N GLY A 197 3.79 5.00 -6.17
CA GLY A 197 2.71 4.45 -5.36
C GLY A 197 2.66 4.81 -3.88
N PHE A 198 3.45 5.79 -3.40
CA PHE A 198 3.46 6.15 -1.98
C PHE A 198 2.14 6.78 -1.53
N ALA A 199 1.73 7.89 -2.15
CA ALA A 199 0.50 8.59 -1.77
C ALA A 199 -0.73 7.66 -1.90
N PHE A 200 -0.81 6.94 -3.02
CA PHE A 200 -1.90 6.00 -3.27
C PHE A 200 -1.92 4.86 -2.26
N GLY A 201 -0.77 4.22 -2.03
CA GLY A 201 -0.65 3.10 -1.10
C GLY A 201 -0.99 3.49 0.33
N ILE A 202 -0.55 4.67 0.80
CA ILE A 202 -0.88 5.15 2.15
C ILE A 202 -2.38 5.46 2.30
N VAL A 203 -3.00 6.08 1.29
CA VAL A 203 -4.39 6.56 1.38
C VAL A 203 -5.43 5.48 1.15
N PHE A 204 -5.22 4.59 0.17
CA PHE A 204 -6.24 3.63 -0.26
C PHE A 204 -5.95 2.19 0.16
N MET A 205 -4.71 1.87 0.55
CA MET A 205 -4.31 0.48 0.83
C MET A 205 -3.86 0.25 2.27
N ALA A 206 -3.06 1.16 2.83
CA ALA A 206 -2.61 1.07 4.22
C ALA A 206 -3.72 1.39 5.23
N THR A 207 -4.76 2.14 4.82
CA THR A 207 -5.93 2.41 5.67
C THR A 207 -7.05 1.39 5.52
N ASP A 208 -6.78 0.23 4.92
CA ASP A 208 -7.76 -0.86 4.85
C ASP A 208 -8.19 -1.28 6.27
N PRO A 209 -9.48 -1.13 6.64
CA PRO A 209 -9.94 -1.35 8.00
C PRO A 209 -9.83 -2.80 8.46
N VAL A 210 -9.63 -3.76 7.57
CA VAL A 210 -9.53 -5.18 7.93
C VAL A 210 -8.09 -5.56 8.27
N SER A 211 -7.14 -5.23 7.38
CA SER A 211 -5.75 -5.69 7.49
C SER A 211 -4.83 -4.75 8.29
N ALA A 212 -5.24 -3.51 8.54
CA ALA A 212 -4.47 -2.56 9.34
C ALA A 212 -4.65 -2.77 10.86
N ALA A 213 -3.77 -2.14 11.64
CA ALA A 213 -3.87 -2.13 13.10
C ALA A 213 -5.16 -1.42 13.58
N GLN A 214 -5.83 -2.00 14.58
CA GLN A 214 -7.13 -1.57 15.08
C GLN A 214 -7.01 -0.58 16.25
N THR A 215 -6.01 -0.74 17.11
CA THR A 215 -5.88 0.11 18.31
C THR A 215 -5.45 1.53 17.95
N LEU A 216 -5.92 2.54 18.71
CA LEU A 216 -5.59 3.95 18.44
C LEU A 216 -4.07 4.24 18.43
N LYS A 217 -3.32 3.60 19.33
CA LYS A 217 -1.85 3.71 19.37
C LYS A 217 -1.19 2.82 18.32
N GLY A 218 -1.75 1.64 18.07
CA GLY A 218 -1.27 0.73 17.03
C GLY A 218 -1.33 1.37 15.64
N LYS A 219 -2.40 2.12 15.33
CA LYS A 219 -2.56 2.87 14.08
C LYS A 219 -1.42 3.85 13.80
N TRP A 220 -0.91 4.53 14.84
CA TRP A 220 0.24 5.42 14.71
C TRP A 220 1.53 4.65 14.45
N VAL A 221 1.79 3.60 15.24
CA VAL A 221 3.01 2.78 15.09
C VAL A 221 3.03 2.09 13.73
N TYR A 222 1.92 1.47 13.34
CA TYR A 222 1.73 0.83 12.04
C TYR A 222 1.99 1.83 10.90
N GLY A 223 1.34 3.01 10.93
CA GLY A 223 1.54 4.02 9.89
C GLY A 223 3.00 4.47 9.78
N ILE A 224 3.64 4.81 10.91
CA ILE A 224 5.05 5.23 10.94
C ILE A 224 5.96 4.17 10.34
N LEU A 225 5.76 2.90 10.70
CA LEU A 225 6.58 1.82 10.19
C LEU A 225 6.34 1.56 8.69
N VAL A 226 5.09 1.58 8.21
CA VAL A 226 4.78 1.48 6.78
C VAL A 226 5.50 2.57 5.98
N GLY A 227 5.40 3.82 6.43
CA GLY A 227 6.05 4.95 5.76
C GLY A 227 7.57 4.85 5.75
N SER A 228 8.14 4.54 6.91
CA SER A 228 9.60 4.38 7.09
C SER A 228 10.14 3.28 6.19
N LEU A 229 9.51 2.10 6.24
CA LEU A 229 9.93 0.92 5.50
C LEU A 229 9.76 1.11 3.99
N SER A 230 8.73 1.83 3.54
CA SER A 230 8.54 2.16 2.13
C SER A 230 9.74 2.91 1.55
N ILE A 231 10.27 3.89 2.28
CA ILE A 231 11.44 4.67 1.85
C ILE A 231 12.73 3.85 1.96
N VAL A 232 12.90 3.06 3.03
CA VAL A 232 14.04 2.14 3.17
C VAL A 232 14.10 1.19 1.96
N ILE A 233 13.01 0.50 1.64
CA ILE A 233 12.97 -0.44 0.51
C ILE A 233 13.25 0.29 -0.81
N ARG A 234 12.62 1.45 -1.02
CA ARG A 234 12.82 2.27 -2.23
C ARG A 234 14.28 2.67 -2.44
N ILE A 235 15.03 2.98 -1.38
CA ILE A 235 16.41 3.47 -1.47
C ILE A 235 17.42 2.32 -1.58
N PHE A 236 17.24 1.26 -0.80
CA PHE A 236 18.19 0.13 -0.76
C PHE A 236 17.96 -0.93 -1.82
N ASN A 237 16.83 -0.89 -2.54
CA ASN A 237 16.52 -1.84 -3.61
C ASN A 237 16.38 -1.15 -4.97
N PRO A 238 17.50 -0.86 -5.67
CA PRO A 238 17.48 -0.19 -6.96
C PRO A 238 16.73 -0.95 -8.05
N ALA A 239 16.67 -2.28 -7.96
CA ALA A 239 15.94 -3.10 -8.93
C ALA A 239 14.43 -2.84 -8.88
N TYR A 240 13.91 -2.41 -7.73
CA TYR A 240 12.48 -2.26 -7.46
C TYR A 240 12.20 -0.97 -6.67
N PRO A 241 12.24 0.19 -7.33
CA PRO A 241 12.16 1.47 -6.64
C PRO A 241 10.73 1.82 -6.15
N GLU A 242 9.75 0.93 -6.38
CA GLU A 242 8.41 0.97 -5.79
C GLU A 242 8.27 0.03 -4.58
N GLY A 243 8.80 0.44 -3.42
CA GLY A 243 8.82 -0.38 -2.19
C GLY A 243 7.52 -0.41 -1.37
N VAL A 244 6.49 0.36 -1.74
CA VAL A 244 5.32 0.64 -0.89
C VAL A 244 4.44 -0.60 -0.69
N MET A 245 4.19 -1.36 -1.76
CA MET A 245 3.42 -2.61 -1.69
C MET A 245 4.03 -3.59 -0.67
N LEU A 246 5.33 -3.82 -0.75
CA LEU A 246 6.04 -4.76 0.14
C LEU A 246 6.03 -4.26 1.57
N ALA A 247 6.19 -2.95 1.78
CA ALA A 247 6.12 -2.35 3.11
C ALA A 247 4.74 -2.53 3.76
N ILE A 248 3.65 -2.28 3.02
CA ILE A 248 2.29 -2.46 3.54
C ILE A 248 2.02 -3.94 3.83
N LEU A 249 2.32 -4.85 2.90
CA LEU A 249 2.10 -6.28 3.11
C LEU A 249 2.88 -6.81 4.32
N LEU A 250 4.14 -6.41 4.49
CA LEU A 250 4.92 -6.79 5.67
C LEU A 250 4.25 -6.27 6.95
N MET A 251 3.76 -5.04 6.94
CA MET A 251 3.17 -4.44 8.12
C MET A 251 1.79 -4.97 8.45
N ASN A 252 1.04 -5.46 7.48
CA ASN A 252 -0.20 -6.18 7.70
C ASN A 252 0.04 -7.48 8.51
N VAL A 253 1.13 -8.21 8.22
CA VAL A 253 1.53 -9.39 9.03
C VAL A 253 1.84 -9.01 10.48
N PHE A 254 2.47 -7.86 10.69
CA PHE A 254 2.83 -7.39 12.03
C PHE A 254 1.71 -6.61 12.76
N ALA A 255 0.63 -6.23 12.07
CA ALA A 255 -0.46 -5.45 12.66
C ALA A 255 -1.08 -6.12 13.90
N PRO A 256 -1.38 -7.44 13.90
CA PRO A 256 -1.87 -8.13 15.09
C PRO A 256 -0.88 -8.08 16.27
N THR A 257 0.42 -8.21 15.99
CA THR A 257 1.48 -8.14 17.00
C THR A 257 1.56 -6.75 17.62
N ILE A 258 1.46 -5.69 16.81
CA ILE A 258 1.43 -4.30 17.27
C ILE A 258 0.23 -4.09 18.21
N ASP A 259 -0.95 -4.53 17.81
CA ASP A 259 -2.16 -4.39 18.63
C ASP A 259 -2.08 -5.19 19.92
N HIS A 260 -1.57 -6.41 19.87
CA HIS A 260 -1.38 -7.25 21.05
C HIS A 260 -0.45 -6.56 22.08
N LEU A 261 0.66 -5.98 21.65
CA LEU A 261 1.56 -5.22 22.54
C LEU A 261 0.87 -4.00 23.17
N VAL A 262 0.07 -3.26 22.39
CA VAL A 262 -0.68 -2.09 22.88
C VAL A 262 -1.74 -2.49 23.91
N VAL A 263 -2.48 -3.58 23.64
CA VAL A 263 -3.51 -4.10 24.54
C VAL A 263 -2.88 -4.59 25.84
N GLN A 264 -1.81 -5.39 25.76
CA GLN A 264 -1.09 -5.88 26.94
C GLN A 264 -0.55 -4.74 27.81
N ALA A 265 0.03 -3.70 27.18
CA ALA A 265 0.51 -2.53 27.91
C ALA A 265 -0.63 -1.81 28.68
N ASN A 266 -1.83 -1.73 28.09
CA ASN A 266 -3.00 -1.17 28.76
C ASN A 266 -3.49 -2.06 29.91
N VAL A 267 -3.53 -3.38 29.72
CA VAL A 267 -3.90 -4.34 30.77
C VAL A 267 -2.93 -4.25 31.96
N ASN A 268 -1.63 -4.20 31.71
CA ASN A 268 -0.61 -4.08 32.76
C ASN A 268 -0.75 -2.77 33.54
N LYS A 269 -1.00 -1.64 32.85
CA LYS A 269 -1.28 -0.35 33.52
C LYS A 269 -2.51 -0.41 34.41
N ARG A 270 -3.57 -1.11 34.00
CA ARG A 270 -4.79 -1.30 34.82
C ARG A 270 -4.49 -2.17 36.05
N LYS A 271 -3.78 -3.29 35.88
CA LYS A 271 -3.37 -4.16 36.99
C LYS A 271 -2.55 -3.40 38.04
N ASN A 272 -1.59 -2.59 37.62
CA ASN A 272 -0.75 -1.79 38.52
C ASN A 272 -1.55 -0.73 39.29
N ARG A 273 -2.58 -0.12 38.67
CA ARG A 273 -3.48 0.81 39.38
C ARG A 273 -4.32 0.08 40.43
N TRP A 274 -4.78 -1.13 40.13
CA TRP A 274 -5.53 -1.95 41.09
C TRP A 274 -4.68 -2.43 42.28
N SER A 275 -3.42 -2.80 42.05
CA SER A 275 -2.53 -3.20 43.15
C SER A 275 -2.25 -2.03 44.09
N LEU A 276 -1.94 -0.85 43.54
CA LEU A 276 -1.73 0.37 44.32
C LEU A 276 -2.98 0.78 45.11
N ALA A 277 -4.17 0.64 44.52
CA ALA A 277 -5.42 0.93 45.24
C ALA A 277 -5.67 -0.05 46.40
N LYS A 278 -5.37 -1.35 46.22
CA LYS A 278 -5.47 -2.36 47.30
C LYS A 278 -4.48 -2.10 48.44
N GLU A 279 -3.26 -1.68 48.11
CA GLU A 279 -2.25 -1.32 49.11
C GLU A 279 -2.63 -0.05 49.89
N GLY A 280 -3.22 0.94 49.22
CA GLY A 280 -3.75 2.14 49.86
C GLY A 280 -4.92 1.88 50.80
N VAL A 281 -5.76 0.89 50.51
CA VAL A 281 -6.88 0.47 51.39
C VAL A 281 -6.37 -0.31 52.60
N LYS A 282 -5.31 -1.13 52.47
CA LYS A 282 -4.72 -1.87 53.61
C LYS A 282 -3.96 -0.99 54.61
N ARG A 283 -3.62 0.25 54.24
CA ARG A 283 -2.89 1.20 55.11
C ARG A 283 -3.80 2.17 55.87
N LYS A 284 -5.11 2.12 55.66
CA LYS A 284 -6.13 2.83 56.44
C LYS A 284 -6.84 1.86 57.37
#